data_AF-Q51050-F1
#
_entry.id   AF-Q51050-F1
#
_cell.length_a   1.000
_cell.length_b   1.000
_cell.length_c   1.000
_cell.angle_alpha   90.00
_cell.angle_beta   90.00
_cell.angle_gamma   90.00
#
_symmetry.space_group_name_H-M   'P 1'
#
loop_
_entity.id
_entity.type
_entity.pdbx_description
1 polymer ?
#
loop_
_entity_poly.entity_id
_entity_poly.type
_entity_poly.pdbx_seq_one_letter_code
_entity_poly.pdbx_strand_id
1 'polypeptide(L)' 'MASTGVNKEIKGKKLSLWAKRQDGSVKWFCGQPVKRNDNADNDDVTRDGTDGKDKIETKHLPSTCRDESTAV' A
#
# COMPACT_ATOMS: atom_id res chain seq x y z
N MET A 1 21.33 11.71 -20.20
CA MET A 1 20.07 10.96 -20.02
C MET A 1 19.12 11.84 -19.22
N ALA A 2 18.20 12.54 -19.86
CA ALA A 2 17.19 13.33 -19.15
C ALA A 2 16.31 12.35 -18.35
N SER A 3 16.46 12.34 -17.04
CA SER A 3 15.60 11.59 -16.13
C SER A 3 14.20 12.19 -16.23
N THR A 4 13.32 11.54 -17.00
CA THR A 4 11.92 11.93 -17.16
C THR A 4 11.13 11.66 -15.87
N GLY A 5 11.37 12.51 -14.86
CA GLY A 5 10.52 12.73 -13.67
C GLY A 5 10.39 11.60 -12.64
N VAL A 6 10.60 10.33 -13.00
CA VAL A 6 10.35 9.17 -12.13
C VAL A 6 11.43 8.09 -12.30
N ASN A 7 11.90 7.50 -11.19
CA ASN A 7 12.87 6.40 -11.22
C ASN A 7 12.28 5.18 -11.97
N LYS A 8 13.07 4.58 -12.86
CA LYS A 8 12.69 3.40 -13.67
C LYS A 8 12.21 2.22 -12.82
N GLU A 9 12.77 2.03 -11.63
CA GLU A 9 12.40 0.94 -10.72
C GLU A 9 11.01 1.09 -10.09
N ILE A 10 10.44 2.30 -10.10
CA ILE A 10 9.11 2.63 -9.53
C ILE A 10 8.10 3.10 -10.59
N LYS A 11 8.50 3.18 -11.86
CA LYS A 11 7.63 3.70 -12.92
C LYS A 11 6.43 2.76 -13.13
N GLY A 12 5.22 3.32 -13.00
CA GLY A 12 3.96 2.55 -13.12
C GLY A 12 3.58 1.74 -11.88
N LYS A 13 4.40 1.77 -10.83
CA LYS A 13 4.14 1.09 -9.57
C LYS A 13 3.34 1.97 -8.61
N LYS A 14 2.64 1.32 -7.69
CA LYS A 14 1.70 1.93 -6.76
C LYS A 14 1.97 1.49 -5.32
N LEU A 15 1.40 2.26 -4.41
CA LEU A 15 1.23 1.98 -3.00
C LEU A 15 -0.24 2.26 -2.64
N SER A 16 -0.68 1.75 -1.50
CA SER A 16 -2.01 2.04 -0.97
C SER A 16 -1.92 2.70 0.40
N LEU A 17 -2.89 3.56 0.68
CA LEU A 17 -3.23 3.98 2.04
C LEU A 17 -4.56 3.35 2.41
N TRP A 18 -4.65 2.79 3.61
CA TRP A 18 -5.89 2.24 4.15
C TRP A 18 -5.99 2.55 5.63
N ALA A 19 -7.18 2.38 6.20
CA ALA A 19 -7.41 2.61 7.60
C ALA A 19 -8.23 1.48 8.21
N LYS A 20 -7.99 1.19 9.49
CA LYS A 20 -8.79 0.29 10.32
C LYS A 20 -9.32 1.02 11.55
N ARG A 21 -10.52 0.67 12.00
CA ARG A 21 -11.11 1.23 13.23
C ARG A 21 -10.36 0.76 14.47
N GLN A 22 -10.09 1.70 15.38
CA GLN A 22 -9.51 1.44 16.70
C GLN A 22 -10.09 2.40 17.74
N ASP A 23 -10.70 1.84 18.79
CA ASP A 23 -11.15 2.56 20.01
C ASP A 23 -11.87 3.89 19.75
N GLY A 24 -12.82 3.88 18.81
CA GLY A 24 -13.62 5.07 18.46
C GLY A 24 -12.95 6.03 17.47
N SER A 25 -11.80 5.66 16.91
CA SER A 25 -11.08 6.40 15.87
C SER A 25 -10.65 5.45 14.72
N VAL A 26 -9.85 5.97 13.77
CA VAL A 26 -9.22 5.14 12.73
C VAL A 26 -7.70 5.30 12.79
N LYS A 27 -6.99 4.20 12.61
CA LYS A 27 -5.54 4.19 12.40
C LYS A 27 -5.26 4.00 10.91
N TRP A 28 -4.42 4.87 10.35
CA TRP A 28 -3.99 4.79 8.96
C TRP A 28 -2.73 3.94 8.81
N PHE A 29 -2.65 3.28 7.68
CA PHE A 29 -1.55 2.45 7.24
C PHE A 29 -1.14 2.84 5.82
N CYS A 30 0.14 2.64 5.51
CA CYS A 30 0.71 2.92 4.20
C CYS A 30 1.66 1.79 3.82
N GLY A 31 1.50 1.24 2.62
CA GLY A 31 2.28 0.09 2.21
C GLY A 31 2.04 -0.34 0.78
N GLN A 32 2.43 -1.58 0.48
CA GLN A 32 2.20 -2.16 -0.84
C GLN A 32 0.70 -2.16 -1.19
N PRO A 33 0.35 -2.25 -2.50
CA PRO A 33 -1.04 -2.21 -2.93
C PRO A 33 -1.92 -3.23 -2.20
N VAL A 34 -3.06 -2.75 -1.70
CA VAL A 34 -4.11 -3.54 -1.07
C VAL A 34 -5.47 -3.22 -1.69
N LYS A 35 -6.40 -4.15 -1.58
CA LYS A 35 -7.81 -4.02 -1.97
C LYS A 35 -8.71 -4.25 -0.77
N ARG A 36 -9.74 -3.42 -0.65
CA ARG A 36 -10.86 -3.59 0.27
C ARG A 36 -12.03 -4.17 -0.50
N ASN A 37 -12.65 -5.24 0.00
CA ASN A 37 -13.86 -5.78 -0.58
C ASN A 37 -15.08 -4.94 -0.16
N ASP A 38 -16.13 -4.92 -0.97
CA ASP A 38 -17.32 -4.06 -0.77
C ASP A 38 -18.06 -4.34 0.56
N ASN A 39 -17.87 -5.52 1.15
CA ASN A 39 -18.41 -5.94 2.44
C ASN A 39 -17.30 -6.31 3.45
N ALA A 40 -16.16 -5.63 3.42
CA ALA A 40 -15.07 -5.91 4.36
C ALA A 40 -15.47 -5.54 5.80
N ASP A 41 -15.76 -6.56 6.60
CA ASP A 41 -15.89 -6.42 8.05
C ASP A 41 -14.61 -5.81 8.64
N ASN A 42 -14.75 -4.94 9.63
CA ASN A 42 -13.63 -4.32 10.35
C ASN A 42 -12.63 -3.54 9.46
N ASP A 43 -13.08 -3.04 8.30
CA ASP A 43 -12.26 -2.33 7.32
C ASP A 43 -11.05 -3.12 6.80
N ASP A 44 -11.13 -4.45 6.85
CA ASP A 44 -10.02 -5.30 6.44
C ASP A 44 -9.68 -5.14 4.95
N VAL A 45 -8.40 -5.28 4.68
CA VAL A 45 -7.83 -5.20 3.34
C VAL A 45 -6.99 -6.43 3.08
N THR A 46 -6.95 -6.84 1.83
CA THR A 46 -6.08 -7.92 1.37
C THR A 46 -5.06 -7.37 0.40
N ARG A 47 -3.90 -8.03 0.31
CA ARG A 47 -2.90 -7.69 -0.71
C ARG A 47 -3.57 -7.69 -2.09
N ASP A 48 -3.35 -6.63 -2.85
CA ASP A 48 -3.76 -6.62 -4.25
C ASP A 48 -2.88 -7.63 -4.98
N GLY A 49 -3.46 -8.78 -5.32
CA GLY A 49 -2.79 -9.97 -5.87
C GLY A 49 -2.21 -9.78 -7.27
N THR A 50 -1.90 -8.55 -7.68
CA THR A 50 -1.17 -8.29 -8.91
C THR A 50 0.28 -8.72 -8.75
N ASP A 51 0.75 -9.52 -9.71
CA ASP A 51 2.16 -9.88 -9.87
C ASP A 51 3.03 -8.65 -9.66
N GLY A 52 4.23 -8.82 -9.06
CA GLY A 52 5.08 -7.75 -8.50
C GLY A 52 5.48 -6.57 -9.42
N LYS A 53 4.92 -6.49 -10.63
CA LYS A 53 4.99 -5.37 -11.56
C LYS A 53 4.29 -4.11 -11.02
N ASP A 54 3.18 -4.23 -10.30
CA ASP A 54 2.37 -3.05 -9.90
C ASP A 54 2.71 -2.49 -8.51
N LYS A 55 3.47 -3.22 -7.69
CA LYS A 55 3.87 -2.78 -6.35
C LYS A 55 5.21 -2.04 -6.36
N ILE A 56 5.32 -1.01 -5.53
CA ILE A 56 6.62 -0.42 -5.20
C ILE A 56 7.37 -1.40 -4.28
N GLU A 57 8.61 -1.72 -4.64
CA GLU A 57 9.46 -2.56 -3.79
C GLU A 57 9.80 -1.85 -2.48
N THR A 58 9.85 -2.59 -1.37
CA THR A 58 10.00 -2.03 -0.01
C THR A 58 11.23 -1.13 0.14
N LYS A 59 12.30 -1.39 -0.62
CA LYS A 59 13.51 -0.55 -0.62
C LYS A 59 13.27 0.89 -1.11
N HIS A 60 12.21 1.13 -1.88
CA HIS A 60 11.83 2.45 -2.38
C HIS A 60 10.72 3.11 -1.55
N LEU A 61 10.14 2.39 -0.59
CA LEU A 61 9.16 2.96 0.32
C LEU A 61 9.87 3.66 1.48
N PRO A 62 9.42 4.86 1.88
CA PRO A 62 9.81 5.48 3.14
C PRO A 62 9.60 4.50 4.31
N SER A 63 10.36 4.63 5.39
CA SER A 63 10.26 3.73 6.55
C SER A 63 8.85 3.69 7.16
N THR A 64 8.09 4.79 7.04
CA THR A 64 6.73 4.94 7.55
C THR A 64 5.64 4.43 6.61
N CYS A 65 6.00 3.84 5.46
CA CYS A 65 5.04 3.33 4.47
C CYS A 65 5.40 1.90 4.05
N ARG A 66 5.58 1.01 5.04
CA ARG A 66 5.97 -0.39 4.84
C ARG A 66 5.03 -1.36 5.54
N ASP A 67 3.80 -0.93 5.80
CA ASP A 67 2.82 -1.73 6.52
C ASP A 67 2.40 -2.95 5.69
N GLU A 68 2.25 -4.09 6.36
CA GLU A 68 1.61 -5.28 5.79
C GLU A 68 0.08 -5.09 5.78
N SER A 69 -0.62 -5.71 4.85
CA SER A 69 -2.09 -5.65 4.79
C SER A 69 -2.78 -6.15 6.07
N THR A 70 -2.07 -6.98 6.83
CA THR A 70 -2.46 -7.58 8.12
C THR A 70 -2.14 -6.72 9.34
N ALA A 71 -1.53 -5.55 9.17
CA ALA A 71 -1.19 -4.67 10.27
C ALA A 71 -2.43 -4.24 11.07
N VAL A 72 -2.24 -4.09 12.38
CA VAL A 72 -3.22 -3.66 13.40
C VAL A 72 -2.66 -2.47 14.16
#